data_AF-A0A4R6PU91-F1
#
_entry.id   AF-A0A4R6PU91-F1
#
_cell.length_a   1.000
_cell.length_b   1.000
_cell.length_c   1.000
_cell.angle_alpha   90.00
_cell.angle_beta   90.00
_cell.angle_gamma   90.00
#
_symmetry.space_group_name_H-M   'P 1'
#
loop_
_entity.id
_entity.type
_entity.pdbx_description
1 polymer ?
#
loop_
_entity_poly.entity_id
_entity_poly.type
_entity_poly.pdbx_seq_one_letter_code
_entity_poly.pdbx_strand_id
1 'polypeptide(L)'
;MGSDAGLHRRRTREDTLTAMGMPFRTDLLGWKRSSKNKLNWQWVPNTADTDNASSLRLAALVLEYLGDPNPNHGAPDPVEPPSNPGGLLETQVAADLATELPRLDPHRRWDVRKGRSIVNYAQYQHLAAVDLAIAADPNLRVTLGTDYLIKPDVLVGLLDTPTTSAHPWLHAALACKWTIRSDRVQNIRHENGNMIRHRRGRLPHLVTITAEPLPTRLASIARGTGEVDATYHLAYSAMANAVEAAGSIEQKDAWAEVTGQGRLLDYAKLAVSIATW
;
A
#
# COMPACT_ATOMS: atom_id res chain seq x y z
N MET A 1 49.57 22.47 -8.61
CA MET A 1 48.78 23.58 -8.04
C MET A 1 47.67 23.88 -9.05
N GLY A 2 46.44 23.38 -8.98
CA GLY A 2 45.63 23.03 -7.82
C GLY A 2 44.49 24.05 -7.72
N SER A 3 43.38 23.83 -8.41
CA SER A 3 42.02 24.24 -7.98
C SER A 3 40.97 23.69 -8.96
N ASP A 4 40.60 22.42 -8.75
CA ASP A 4 39.35 21.86 -9.30
C ASP A 4 38.23 22.29 -8.33
N ALA A 5 37.48 23.33 -8.72
CA ALA A 5 36.39 23.87 -7.92
C ALA A 5 35.16 22.96 -8.10
N GLY A 6 35.02 22.02 -7.17
CA GLY A 6 33.92 21.07 -7.10
C GLY A 6 32.55 21.74 -7.18
N LEU A 7 31.81 21.38 -8.23
CA LEU A 7 30.41 21.71 -8.40
C LEU A 7 29.57 20.87 -7.41
N HIS A 8 29.47 21.31 -6.16
CA HIS A 8 28.51 20.78 -5.21
C HIS A 8 27.09 21.19 -5.63
N ARG A 9 26.43 20.39 -6.48
CA ARG A 9 24.98 20.45 -6.67
C ARG A 9 24.33 20.20 -5.31
N ARG A 10 23.65 21.19 -4.75
CA ARG A 10 22.73 21.00 -3.61
C ARG A 10 21.67 19.98 -4.05
N ARG A 11 21.64 18.79 -3.42
CA ARG A 11 20.54 17.83 -3.57
C ARG A 11 19.24 18.51 -3.20
N THR A 12 18.21 18.35 -4.01
CA THR A 12 16.86 18.82 -3.67
C THR A 12 16.25 17.91 -2.58
N ARG A 13 15.20 18.38 -1.90
CA ARG A 13 14.43 17.55 -0.95
C ARG A 13 13.91 16.28 -1.62
N GLU A 14 13.52 16.36 -2.90
CA GLU A 14 13.07 15.24 -3.73
C GLU A 14 14.19 14.21 -4.00
N ASP A 15 15.43 14.65 -4.24
CA ASP A 15 16.58 13.74 -4.43
C ASP A 15 16.91 12.96 -3.13
N THR A 16 16.70 13.58 -1.98
CA THR A 16 16.94 12.95 -0.67
C THR A 16 15.83 11.95 -0.33
N LEU A 17 14.56 12.29 -0.62
CA LEU A 17 13.40 11.42 -0.41
C LEU A 17 13.39 10.19 -1.34
N THR A 18 13.80 10.38 -2.60
CA THR A 18 13.97 9.27 -3.56
C THR A 18 15.09 8.33 -3.10
N ALA A 19 16.19 8.88 -2.57
CA ALA A 19 17.27 8.09 -1.96
C ALA A 19 16.87 7.37 -0.66
N MET A 20 15.74 7.77 -0.04
CA MET A 20 15.19 7.18 1.18
C MET A 20 14.02 6.21 0.91
N GLY A 21 13.73 5.91 -0.37
CA GLY A 21 12.82 4.83 -0.78
C GLY A 21 11.36 5.22 -0.99
N MET A 22 11.02 6.52 -1.06
CA MET A 22 9.65 6.97 -1.34
C MET A 22 9.54 7.60 -2.74
N PRO A 23 8.97 6.89 -3.74
CA PRO A 23 8.94 7.37 -5.13
C PRO A 23 7.84 8.41 -5.41
N PHE A 24 6.81 8.53 -4.54
CA PHE A 24 5.82 9.61 -4.62
C PHE A 24 5.77 10.46 -3.35
N ARG A 25 5.41 11.73 -3.56
CA ARG A 25 5.66 12.86 -2.66
C ARG A 25 5.22 12.63 -1.21
N THR A 26 5.95 13.29 -0.32
CA THR A 26 5.61 13.58 1.08
C THR A 26 4.20 14.15 1.26
N ASP A 27 3.53 14.61 0.21
CA ASP A 27 2.19 15.22 0.24
C ASP A 27 1.11 14.35 0.91
N LEU A 28 1.30 13.02 1.00
CA LEU A 28 0.35 12.14 1.70
C LEU A 28 0.64 12.05 3.20
N LEU A 29 1.90 12.15 3.63
CA LEU A 29 2.31 11.99 5.02
C LEU A 29 2.46 13.37 5.64
N GLY A 30 1.85 13.60 6.79
CA GLY A 30 2.01 14.90 7.41
C GLY A 30 1.36 15.02 8.77
N TRP A 31 1.61 16.18 9.35
CA TRP A 31 1.04 16.61 10.61
C TRP A 31 -0.33 17.23 10.35
N LYS A 32 -1.35 16.79 11.10
CA LYS A 32 -2.70 17.37 11.07
C LYS A 32 -3.11 17.83 12.46
N ARG A 33 -4.03 18.79 12.55
CA ARG A 33 -4.55 19.22 13.85
C ARG A 33 -5.36 18.11 14.52
N SER A 34 -5.24 18.01 15.84
CA SER A 34 -6.04 17.11 16.68
C SER A 34 -6.53 17.86 17.92
N SER A 35 -7.83 17.76 18.19
CA SER A 35 -8.43 18.33 19.41
C SER A 35 -8.38 17.36 20.60
N LYS A 36 -8.22 16.05 20.35
CA LYS A 36 -8.18 15.01 21.37
C LYS A 36 -7.34 13.82 20.89
N ASN A 37 -6.31 13.48 21.67
CA ASN A 37 -5.47 12.31 21.44
C ASN A 37 -4.77 11.89 22.75
N LYS A 38 -4.21 10.68 22.76
CA LYS A 38 -3.61 10.06 23.95
C LYS A 38 -2.41 10.80 24.54
N LEU A 39 -1.75 11.65 23.74
CA LEU A 39 -0.57 12.42 24.15
C LEU A 39 -0.85 13.91 24.38
N ASN A 40 -2.09 14.35 24.19
CA ASN A 40 -2.50 15.76 24.25
C ASN A 40 -1.67 16.66 23.31
N TRP A 41 -1.24 16.14 22.16
CA TRP A 41 -0.54 16.91 21.14
C TRP A 41 -1.49 17.78 20.32
N GLN A 42 -1.07 18.99 19.96
CA GLN A 42 -1.86 19.84 19.06
C GLN A 42 -1.80 19.31 17.61
N TRP A 43 -0.65 18.75 17.25
CA TRP A 43 -0.37 18.20 15.92
C TRP A 43 -0.10 16.70 16.03
N VAL A 44 -0.79 15.90 15.24
CA VAL A 44 -0.59 14.45 15.19
C VAL A 44 -0.27 14.01 13.77
N PRO A 45 0.54 12.95 13.58
CA PRO A 45 0.72 12.35 12.28
C PRO A 45 -0.62 11.86 11.71
N ASN A 46 -0.87 12.08 10.43
CA ASN A 46 -2.12 11.69 9.79
C ASN A 46 -2.27 10.17 9.55
N THR A 47 -1.23 9.40 9.82
CA THR A 47 -1.22 7.92 9.87
C THR A 47 -1.43 7.36 11.28
N ALA A 48 -1.34 8.19 12.32
CA ALA A 48 -1.43 7.71 13.69
C ALA A 48 -2.88 7.43 14.11
N ASP A 49 -3.03 6.40 14.95
CA ASP A 49 -4.21 6.22 15.77
C ASP A 49 -4.13 7.16 16.98
N THR A 50 -5.02 8.16 17.01
CA THR A 50 -5.04 9.19 18.05
C THR A 50 -5.31 8.66 19.45
N ASP A 51 -5.90 7.47 19.58
CA ASP A 51 -6.16 6.85 20.90
C ASP A 51 -5.01 5.94 21.36
N ASN A 52 -3.95 5.79 20.55
CA ASN A 52 -2.80 4.94 20.86
C ASN A 52 -1.48 5.75 20.92
N ALA A 53 -0.92 5.85 22.14
CA ALA A 53 0.34 6.60 22.38
C ALA A 53 1.54 6.05 21.60
N SER A 54 1.65 4.73 21.43
CA SER A 54 2.74 4.11 20.66
C SER A 54 2.60 4.41 19.17
N SER A 55 1.36 4.38 18.65
CA SER A 55 1.08 4.75 17.25
C SER A 55 1.48 6.20 16.97
N LEU A 56 1.09 7.13 17.85
CA LEU A 56 1.46 8.54 17.76
C LEU A 56 2.97 8.76 17.75
N ARG A 57 3.70 8.13 18.68
CA ARG A 57 5.16 8.29 18.78
C ARG A 57 5.91 7.71 17.58
N LEU A 58 5.55 6.51 17.15
CA LEU A 58 6.20 5.88 16.01
C LEU A 58 5.94 6.64 14.72
N ALA A 59 4.70 7.05 14.47
CA ALA A 59 4.37 7.85 13.30
C ALA A 59 5.05 9.23 13.31
N ALA A 60 5.22 9.84 14.49
CA ALA A 60 5.94 11.11 14.63
C ALA A 60 7.41 10.97 14.23
N LEU A 61 8.09 9.93 14.72
CA LEU A 61 9.48 9.64 14.35
C LEU A 61 9.63 9.34 12.86
N VAL A 62 8.64 8.69 12.24
CA VAL A 62 8.61 8.51 10.78
C VAL A 62 8.61 9.87 10.06
N LEU A 63 7.74 10.81 10.46
CA LEU A 63 7.71 12.15 9.85
C LEU A 63 9.01 12.92 10.09
N GLU A 64 9.54 12.89 11.32
CA GLU A 64 10.81 13.54 11.65
C GLU A 64 11.97 12.98 10.81
N TYR A 65 12.03 11.66 10.62
CA TYR A 65 13.03 11.00 9.77
C TYR A 65 12.89 11.40 8.29
N LEU A 66 11.67 11.64 7.82
CA LEU A 66 11.40 12.12 6.45
C LEU A 66 11.65 13.64 6.28
N GLY A 67 12.13 14.31 7.33
CA GLY A 67 12.46 15.73 7.31
C GLY A 67 11.29 16.67 7.60
N ASP A 68 10.19 16.15 8.15
CA ASP A 68 9.05 16.93 8.63
C ASP A 68 9.08 17.05 10.16
N PRO A 69 9.74 18.10 10.71
CA PRO A 69 9.96 18.23 12.14
C PRO A 69 8.65 18.36 12.92
N ASN A 70 8.66 17.87 14.15
CA ASN A 70 7.48 17.86 15.01
C ASN A 70 7.07 19.26 15.48
N PRO A 71 5.89 19.78 15.05
CA PRO A 71 5.43 21.12 15.40
C PRO A 71 5.14 21.29 16.90
N ASN A 72 4.87 20.20 17.62
CA ASN A 72 4.65 20.26 19.06
C ASN A 72 5.90 20.66 19.85
N HIS A 73 7.10 20.66 19.23
CA HIS A 73 8.37 21.04 19.85
C HIS A 73 8.90 22.40 19.36
N GLY A 74 8.01 23.29 18.90
CA GLY A 74 8.37 24.66 18.50
C GLY A 74 8.81 24.82 17.04
N ALA A 75 8.59 23.81 16.20
CA ALA A 75 8.72 23.95 14.75
C ALA A 75 7.52 24.76 14.17
N PRO A 76 7.66 25.38 12.99
CA PRO A 76 6.58 26.10 12.34
C PRO A 76 5.33 25.24 12.09
N ASP A 77 4.17 25.89 12.03
CA ASP A 77 2.92 25.21 11.67
C ASP A 77 3.07 24.53 10.29
N PRO A 78 2.76 23.23 10.18
CA PRO A 78 2.92 22.46 8.96
C PRO A 78 1.79 22.74 7.98
N VAL A 79 2.02 22.42 6.70
CA VAL A 79 0.93 22.31 5.72
C VAL A 79 0.18 21.01 5.99
N GLU A 80 -1.12 21.12 6.27
CA GLU A 80 -1.93 19.93 6.54
C GLU A 80 -2.05 19.03 5.30
N PRO A 81 -1.93 17.69 5.48
CA PRO A 81 -2.11 16.76 4.39
C PRO A 81 -3.59 16.71 3.95
N PRO A 82 -3.88 16.20 2.74
CA PRO A 82 -5.24 16.11 2.24
C PRO A 82 -6.17 15.28 3.14
N SER A 83 -7.45 15.62 3.14
CA SER A 83 -8.48 15.00 4.00
C SER A 83 -8.83 13.55 3.64
N ASN A 84 -8.56 13.11 2.41
CA ASN A 84 -8.81 11.73 1.95
C ASN A 84 -7.51 11.04 1.50
N PRO A 85 -6.65 10.61 2.44
CA PRO A 85 -5.37 10.01 2.09
C PRO A 85 -5.52 8.62 1.44
N GLY A 86 -6.61 7.89 1.71
CA GLY A 86 -6.86 6.57 1.12
C GLY A 86 -7.06 6.64 -0.40
N GLY A 87 -8.02 7.46 -0.85
CA GLY A 87 -8.27 7.61 -2.28
C GLY A 87 -7.08 8.20 -3.05
N LEU A 88 -6.26 9.04 -2.40
CA LEU A 88 -5.04 9.56 -3.00
C LEU A 88 -3.91 8.54 -3.05
N LEU A 89 -3.76 7.68 -2.02
CA LEU A 89 -2.81 6.57 -2.05
C LEU A 89 -3.05 5.69 -3.28
N GLU A 90 -4.30 5.30 -3.53
CA GLU A 90 -4.67 4.49 -4.70
C GLU A 90 -4.29 5.17 -6.02
N THR A 91 -4.54 6.48 -6.12
CA THR A 91 -4.18 7.27 -7.31
C THR A 91 -2.67 7.33 -7.51
N GLN A 92 -1.89 7.55 -6.43
CA GLN A 92 -0.44 7.68 -6.51
C GLN A 92 0.24 6.34 -6.81
N VAL A 93 -0.21 5.25 -6.18
CA VAL A 93 0.28 3.89 -6.50
C VAL A 93 -0.01 3.54 -7.95
N ALA A 94 -1.20 3.84 -8.47
CA ALA A 94 -1.53 3.58 -9.86
C ALA A 94 -0.65 4.41 -10.83
N ALA A 95 -0.41 5.69 -10.53
CA ALA A 95 0.41 6.57 -11.37
C ALA A 95 1.90 6.17 -11.36
N ASP A 96 2.42 5.81 -10.18
CA ASP A 96 3.78 5.32 -9.99
C ASP A 96 4.03 4.04 -10.79
N LEU A 97 3.16 3.04 -10.65
CA LEU A 97 3.28 1.79 -11.41
C LEU A 97 3.08 1.98 -12.92
N ALA A 98 2.19 2.89 -13.34
CA ALA A 98 2.02 3.21 -14.75
C ALA A 98 3.29 3.83 -15.37
N THR A 99 4.14 4.45 -14.56
CA THR A 99 5.41 5.04 -14.96
C THR A 99 6.55 4.03 -14.90
N GLU A 100 6.66 3.28 -13.80
CA GLU A 100 7.80 2.39 -13.54
C GLU A 100 7.74 1.07 -14.32
N LEU A 101 6.55 0.47 -14.49
CA LEU A 101 6.45 -0.84 -15.14
C LEU A 101 6.93 -0.84 -16.60
N PRO A 102 6.55 0.12 -17.46
CA PRO A 102 7.11 0.21 -18.82
C PRO A 102 8.61 0.50 -18.86
N ARG A 103 9.16 1.16 -17.82
CA ARG A 103 10.60 1.42 -17.70
C ARG A 103 11.37 0.14 -17.35
N LEU A 104 10.78 -0.70 -16.49
CA LEU A 104 11.38 -1.95 -16.01
C LEU A 104 11.25 -3.09 -17.03
N ASP A 105 10.12 -3.19 -17.71
CA ASP A 105 9.90 -4.16 -18.79
C ASP A 105 9.12 -3.49 -19.95
N PRO A 106 9.83 -2.93 -20.94
CA PRO A 106 9.22 -2.29 -22.09
C PRO A 106 8.63 -3.27 -23.11
N HIS A 107 8.90 -4.58 -22.97
CA HIS A 107 8.39 -5.58 -23.91
C HIS A 107 6.96 -6.00 -23.62
N ARG A 108 6.48 -5.77 -22.39
CA ARG A 108 5.09 -6.02 -21.98
C ARG A 108 4.22 -4.79 -22.13
N ARG A 109 2.97 -5.01 -22.55
CA ARG A 109 1.94 -3.95 -22.59
C ARG A 109 1.14 -3.90 -21.30
N TRP A 110 1.61 -3.09 -20.37
CA TRP A 110 1.00 -2.85 -19.06
C TRP A 110 -0.29 -2.00 -19.14
N ASP A 111 -1.31 -2.37 -18.37
CA ASP A 111 -2.52 -1.56 -18.13
C ASP A 111 -2.76 -1.42 -16.62
N VAL A 112 -2.40 -0.27 -16.05
CA VAL A 112 -2.60 0.00 -14.61
C VAL A 112 -3.88 0.80 -14.41
N ARG A 113 -4.76 0.32 -13.52
CA ARG A 113 -6.10 0.90 -13.29
C ARG A 113 -6.42 1.00 -11.81
N LYS A 114 -7.05 2.10 -11.42
CA LYS A 114 -7.66 2.26 -10.09
C LYS A 114 -9.10 1.74 -10.07
N GLY A 115 -9.46 0.95 -9.05
CA GLY A 115 -10.85 0.63 -8.68
C GLY A 115 -11.70 -0.09 -9.72
N ARG A 116 -11.12 -1.01 -10.51
CA ARG A 116 -11.86 -1.75 -11.55
C ARG A 116 -12.36 -3.09 -11.01
N SER A 117 -13.46 -3.61 -11.57
CA SER A 117 -13.90 -4.97 -11.24
C SER A 117 -13.03 -6.00 -11.95
N ILE A 118 -12.68 -7.07 -11.23
CA ILE A 118 -11.88 -8.18 -11.76
C ILE A 118 -12.55 -8.92 -12.92
N VAL A 119 -13.88 -8.83 -13.05
CA VAL A 119 -14.64 -9.47 -14.16
C VAL A 119 -14.24 -8.94 -15.54
N ASN A 120 -13.54 -7.80 -15.60
CA ASN A 120 -13.00 -7.26 -16.84
C ASN A 120 -11.69 -7.92 -17.28
N TYR A 121 -11.23 -8.97 -16.58
CA TYR A 121 -9.99 -9.69 -16.87
C TYR A 121 -10.27 -11.17 -17.16
N ALA A 122 -9.45 -11.76 -18.02
CA ALA A 122 -9.69 -13.08 -18.60
C ALA A 122 -9.90 -14.18 -17.55
N GLN A 123 -9.13 -14.17 -16.45
CA GLN A 123 -9.24 -15.20 -15.40
C GLN A 123 -10.59 -15.18 -14.67
N TYR A 124 -11.32 -14.07 -14.68
CA TYR A 124 -12.51 -13.83 -13.85
C TYR A 124 -13.75 -13.42 -14.65
N GLN A 125 -13.65 -13.25 -15.97
CA GLN A 125 -14.77 -12.83 -16.82
C GLN A 125 -16.05 -13.68 -16.66
N HIS A 126 -15.89 -14.97 -16.37
CA HIS A 126 -17.00 -15.90 -16.18
C HIS A 126 -17.90 -15.51 -14.98
N LEU A 127 -17.37 -14.74 -14.02
CA LEU A 127 -18.14 -14.25 -12.88
C LEU A 127 -19.25 -13.26 -13.30
N ALA A 128 -19.13 -12.60 -14.45
CA ALA A 128 -20.22 -11.78 -14.98
C ALA A 128 -21.46 -12.63 -15.34
N ALA A 129 -21.26 -13.83 -15.89
CA ALA A 129 -22.36 -14.75 -16.17
C ALA A 129 -22.94 -15.35 -14.87
N VAL A 130 -22.08 -15.61 -13.88
CA VAL A 130 -22.51 -16.05 -12.53
C VAL A 130 -23.37 -14.98 -11.87
N ASP A 131 -22.98 -13.71 -11.96
CA ASP A 131 -23.74 -12.57 -11.43
C ASP A 131 -25.13 -12.46 -12.03
N LEU A 132 -25.23 -12.57 -13.36
CA LEU A 132 -26.52 -12.57 -14.05
C LEU A 132 -27.41 -13.75 -13.61
N ALA A 133 -26.84 -14.94 -13.47
CA ALA A 133 -27.57 -16.13 -13.02
C ALA A 133 -28.06 -15.99 -11.57
N ILE A 134 -27.22 -15.46 -10.68
CA ILE A 134 -27.59 -15.19 -9.29
C ILE A 134 -28.69 -14.13 -9.24
N ALA A 135 -28.52 -13.01 -9.93
CA ALA A 135 -29.50 -11.91 -9.93
C ALA A 135 -30.92 -12.35 -10.34
N ALA A 136 -31.02 -13.36 -11.21
CA ALA A 136 -32.27 -13.92 -11.69
C ALA A 136 -32.99 -14.86 -10.68
N ASP A 137 -32.30 -15.35 -9.64
CA ASP A 137 -32.85 -16.28 -8.65
C ASP A 137 -32.67 -15.76 -7.20
N PRO A 138 -33.77 -15.39 -6.51
CA PRO A 138 -33.73 -14.95 -5.12
C PRO A 138 -33.08 -15.96 -4.16
N ASN A 139 -33.22 -17.27 -4.39
CA ASN A 139 -32.59 -18.29 -3.55
C ASN A 139 -31.08 -18.30 -3.74
N LEU A 140 -30.61 -18.17 -4.98
CA LEU A 140 -29.17 -18.06 -5.27
C LEU A 140 -28.59 -16.77 -4.69
N ARG A 141 -29.31 -15.64 -4.77
CA ARG A 141 -28.89 -14.38 -4.14
C ARG A 141 -28.70 -14.50 -2.64
N VAL A 142 -29.65 -15.11 -1.94
CA VAL A 142 -29.56 -15.30 -0.48
C VAL A 142 -28.45 -16.27 -0.12
N THR A 143 -28.21 -17.30 -0.95
CA THR A 143 -27.24 -18.36 -0.65
C THR A 143 -25.80 -17.98 -0.98
N LEU A 144 -25.58 -17.34 -2.13
CA LEU A 144 -24.25 -17.07 -2.68
C LEU A 144 -23.80 -15.61 -2.52
N GLY A 145 -24.74 -14.69 -2.30
CA GLY A 145 -24.44 -13.27 -2.12
C GLY A 145 -23.76 -12.63 -3.34
N THR A 146 -22.90 -11.64 -3.07
CA THR A 146 -22.17 -10.86 -4.09
C THR A 146 -20.67 -10.81 -3.84
N ASP A 147 -20.15 -11.66 -2.95
CA ASP A 147 -18.78 -11.58 -2.44
C ASP A 147 -17.70 -11.89 -3.50
N TYR A 148 -18.09 -12.49 -4.61
CA TYR A 148 -17.23 -12.74 -5.76
C TYR A 148 -17.04 -11.50 -6.66
N LEU A 149 -17.84 -10.44 -6.50
CA LEU A 149 -17.73 -9.19 -7.26
C LEU A 149 -16.65 -8.26 -6.68
N ILE A 150 -15.40 -8.69 -6.81
CA ILE A 150 -14.26 -8.03 -6.16
C ILE A 150 -13.80 -6.84 -7.00
N LYS A 151 -13.45 -5.75 -6.31
CA LYS A 151 -12.93 -4.51 -6.90
C LYS A 151 -11.69 -4.07 -6.13
N PRO A 152 -10.51 -4.63 -6.44
CA PRO A 152 -9.27 -4.23 -5.81
C PRO A 152 -8.99 -2.75 -6.07
N ASP A 153 -8.28 -2.12 -5.14
CA ASP A 153 -8.05 -0.68 -5.15
C ASP A 153 -7.19 -0.27 -6.37
N VAL A 154 -6.16 -1.06 -6.69
CA VAL A 154 -5.36 -0.92 -7.91
C VAL A 154 -5.17 -2.28 -8.59
N LEU A 155 -5.21 -2.31 -9.91
CA LEU A 155 -5.07 -3.49 -10.74
C LEU A 155 -4.00 -3.26 -11.81
N VAL A 156 -3.20 -4.27 -12.08
CA VAL A 156 -2.21 -4.29 -13.16
C VAL A 156 -2.58 -5.40 -14.12
N GLY A 157 -2.91 -5.03 -15.36
CA GLY A 157 -3.20 -5.94 -16.45
C GLY A 157 -2.07 -6.05 -17.47
N LEU A 158 -2.07 -7.13 -18.24
CA LEU A 158 -1.26 -7.31 -19.44
C LEU A 158 -2.18 -7.41 -20.66
N LEU A 159 -1.97 -6.52 -21.63
CA LEU A 159 -2.81 -6.41 -22.83
C LEU A 159 -2.38 -7.34 -23.97
N ASP A 160 -1.14 -7.81 -23.93
CA ASP A 160 -0.48 -8.61 -24.96
C ASP A 160 -0.34 -10.10 -24.58
N THR A 161 -0.63 -10.45 -23.33
CA THR A 161 -0.67 -11.84 -22.89
C THR A 161 -1.83 -12.56 -23.58
N PRO A 162 -1.58 -13.67 -24.32
CA PRO A 162 -2.64 -14.43 -24.96
C PRO A 162 -3.64 -14.95 -23.94
N THR A 163 -4.93 -14.69 -24.17
CA THR A 163 -6.02 -15.21 -23.34
C THR A 163 -7.06 -15.91 -24.22
N THR A 164 -7.95 -16.68 -23.61
CA THR A 164 -9.08 -17.32 -24.30
C THR A 164 -10.21 -16.35 -24.65
N SER A 165 -10.03 -15.05 -24.41
CA SER A 165 -11.04 -14.00 -24.58
C SER A 165 -10.43 -12.68 -25.05
N ALA A 166 -11.27 -11.68 -25.31
CA ALA A 166 -10.81 -10.32 -25.59
C ALA A 166 -10.36 -9.53 -24.33
N HIS A 167 -10.57 -10.08 -23.13
CA HIS A 167 -10.19 -9.43 -21.88
C HIS A 167 -8.69 -9.53 -21.61
N PRO A 168 -8.06 -8.49 -21.04
CA PRO A 168 -6.66 -8.53 -20.63
C PRO A 168 -6.43 -9.55 -19.52
N TRP A 169 -5.18 -9.98 -19.37
CA TRP A 169 -4.76 -10.84 -18.27
C TRP A 169 -4.55 -10.00 -17.00
N LEU A 170 -5.13 -10.40 -15.87
CA LEU A 170 -4.86 -9.75 -14.59
C LEU A 170 -3.52 -10.24 -14.04
N HIS A 171 -2.56 -9.35 -13.93
CA HIS A 171 -1.20 -9.65 -13.50
C HIS A 171 -0.98 -9.40 -12.01
N ALA A 172 -1.53 -8.31 -11.47
CA ALA A 172 -1.49 -8.02 -10.04
C ALA A 172 -2.78 -7.31 -9.57
N ALA A 173 -3.15 -7.56 -8.32
CA ALA A 173 -4.23 -6.89 -7.61
C ALA A 173 -3.70 -6.36 -6.27
N LEU A 174 -3.89 -5.06 -6.05
CA LEU A 174 -3.28 -4.30 -4.97
C LEU A 174 -4.38 -3.75 -4.06
N ALA A 175 -4.30 -4.08 -2.78
CA ALA A 175 -5.13 -3.49 -1.72
C ALA A 175 -4.38 -2.33 -1.07
N CYS A 176 -4.85 -1.10 -1.26
CA CYS A 176 -4.27 0.11 -0.68
C CYS A 176 -5.01 0.47 0.60
N LYS A 177 -4.34 0.40 1.75
CA LYS A 177 -4.92 0.81 3.04
C LYS A 177 -4.00 1.81 3.71
N TRP A 178 -4.45 3.07 3.79
CA TRP A 178 -3.69 4.14 4.42
C TRP A 178 -3.19 3.76 5.82
N THR A 179 -4.11 3.32 6.67
CA THR A 179 -3.83 2.72 7.97
C THR A 179 -4.62 1.42 8.13
N ILE A 180 -4.15 0.55 9.02
CA ILE A 180 -4.73 -0.77 9.24
C ILE A 180 -5.58 -0.75 10.51
N ARG A 181 -6.73 -1.42 10.43
CA ARG A 181 -7.50 -1.85 11.59
C ARG A 181 -7.78 -3.34 11.43
N SER A 182 -7.86 -4.07 12.54
CA SER A 182 -7.97 -5.53 12.53
C SER A 182 -9.19 -6.05 11.77
N ASP A 183 -10.30 -5.30 11.77
CA ASP A 183 -11.50 -5.57 10.95
C ASP A 183 -11.23 -5.46 9.46
N ARG A 184 -10.52 -4.40 9.03
CA ARG A 184 -10.26 -4.11 7.62
C ARG A 184 -9.29 -5.08 6.96
N VAL A 185 -8.45 -5.76 7.74
CA VAL A 185 -7.56 -6.82 7.28
C VAL A 185 -8.34 -8.04 6.80
N GLN A 186 -9.45 -8.38 7.46
CA GLN A 186 -10.24 -9.54 7.10
C GLN A 186 -10.90 -9.37 5.73
N ASN A 187 -11.32 -8.15 5.39
CA ASN A 187 -11.88 -7.87 4.06
C ASN A 187 -10.86 -8.15 2.94
N ILE A 188 -9.59 -7.77 3.12
CA ILE A 188 -8.54 -8.05 2.13
C ILE A 188 -8.37 -9.57 1.95
N ARG A 189 -8.34 -10.33 3.05
CA ARG A 189 -8.22 -11.79 2.98
C ARG A 189 -9.41 -12.43 2.30
N HIS A 190 -10.62 -11.93 2.57
CA HIS A 190 -11.84 -12.43 1.95
C HIS A 190 -11.86 -12.19 0.44
N GLU A 191 -11.58 -10.96 0.02
CA GLU A 191 -11.46 -10.58 -1.39
C GLU A 191 -10.39 -11.44 -2.09
N ASN A 192 -9.20 -11.53 -1.51
CA ASN A 192 -8.12 -12.32 -2.08
C ASN A 192 -8.44 -13.82 -2.11
N GLY A 193 -9.10 -14.34 -1.07
CA GLY A 193 -9.60 -15.71 -1.00
C GLY A 193 -10.58 -16.03 -2.12
N ASN A 194 -11.47 -15.09 -2.46
CA ASN A 194 -12.39 -15.26 -3.59
C ASN A 194 -11.67 -15.20 -4.94
N MET A 195 -10.68 -14.32 -5.12
CA MET A 195 -9.82 -14.34 -6.31
C MET A 195 -9.09 -15.68 -6.45
N ILE A 196 -8.56 -16.22 -5.35
CA ILE A 196 -7.90 -17.53 -5.35
C ILE A 196 -8.87 -18.62 -5.79
N ARG A 197 -10.08 -18.68 -5.22
CA ARG A 197 -11.07 -19.74 -5.50
C ARG A 197 -11.64 -19.67 -6.90
N HIS A 198 -11.83 -18.47 -7.45
CA HIS A 198 -12.55 -18.29 -8.71
C HIS A 198 -11.66 -18.13 -9.94
N ARG A 199 -10.34 -18.03 -9.82
CA ARG A 199 -9.46 -17.85 -10.99
C ARG A 199 -9.58 -19.00 -11.99
N ARG A 200 -9.57 -18.67 -13.28
CA ARG A 200 -9.30 -19.61 -14.39
C ARG A 200 -7.97 -19.28 -15.04
N GLY A 201 -6.87 -19.70 -14.39
CA GLY A 201 -5.50 -19.43 -14.84
C GLY A 201 -4.52 -19.22 -13.69
N ARG A 202 -3.35 -18.66 -14.00
CA ARG A 202 -2.37 -18.23 -12.98
C ARG A 202 -2.98 -17.15 -12.09
N LEU A 203 -2.73 -17.25 -10.78
CA LEU A 203 -3.15 -16.26 -9.80
C LEU A 203 -2.41 -14.94 -10.06
N PRO A 204 -3.09 -13.78 -10.07
CA PRO A 204 -2.41 -12.48 -10.05
C PRO A 204 -1.63 -12.30 -8.74
N HIS A 205 -0.59 -11.47 -8.75
CA HIS A 205 0.12 -11.11 -7.52
C HIS A 205 -0.83 -10.33 -6.58
N LEU A 206 -1.06 -10.85 -5.37
CA LEU A 206 -2.02 -10.31 -4.41
C LEU A 206 -1.30 -9.59 -3.28
N VAL A 207 -1.24 -8.26 -3.29
CA VAL A 207 -0.40 -7.50 -2.35
C VAL A 207 -1.17 -6.40 -1.63
N THR A 208 -0.66 -6.02 -0.46
CA THR A 208 -1.19 -4.89 0.32
C THR A 208 -0.18 -3.75 0.37
N ILE A 209 -0.65 -2.51 0.32
CA ILE A 209 0.17 -1.28 0.44
C ILE A 209 -0.36 -0.46 1.61
N THR A 210 0.53 0.01 2.49
CA THR A 210 0.12 0.74 3.69
C THR A 210 1.16 1.71 4.25
N ALA A 211 0.70 2.67 5.06
CA ALA A 211 1.49 3.55 5.90
C ALA A 211 1.20 3.33 7.41
N GLU A 212 0.68 2.16 7.79
CA GLU A 212 0.37 1.82 9.17
C GLU A 212 1.59 1.92 10.10
N PRO A 213 1.55 2.77 11.15
CA PRO A 213 2.71 3.01 12.00
C PRO A 213 2.89 1.99 13.15
N LEU A 214 1.98 1.02 13.34
CA LEU A 214 2.14 -0.02 14.36
C LEU A 214 2.59 -1.36 13.73
N PRO A 215 3.82 -1.83 14.02
CA PRO A 215 4.27 -3.17 13.64
C PRO A 215 3.31 -4.31 14.01
N THR A 216 2.68 -4.25 15.17
CA THR A 216 1.64 -5.22 15.58
C THR A 216 0.43 -5.26 14.64
N ARG A 217 0.02 -4.12 14.07
CA ARG A 217 -1.05 -4.06 13.06
C ARG A 217 -0.55 -4.50 11.69
N LEU A 218 0.68 -4.17 11.31
CA LEU A 218 1.34 -4.72 10.13
C LEU A 218 1.39 -6.26 10.18
N ALA A 219 1.72 -6.83 11.35
CA ALA A 219 1.71 -8.27 11.56
C ALA A 219 0.32 -8.90 11.35
N SER A 220 -0.77 -8.20 11.66
CA SER A 220 -2.12 -8.74 11.46
C SER A 220 -2.46 -9.03 9.99
N ILE A 221 -1.94 -8.23 9.04
CA ILE A 221 -2.08 -8.49 7.60
C ILE A 221 -0.96 -9.38 7.04
N ALA A 222 0.27 -9.22 7.54
CA ALA A 222 1.44 -9.93 7.03
C ALA A 222 1.47 -11.43 7.43
N ARG A 223 0.91 -11.77 8.60
CA ARG A 223 0.69 -13.17 9.02
C ARG A 223 -0.33 -13.86 8.13
N GLY A 224 -0.45 -15.18 8.23
CA GLY A 224 -1.37 -15.98 7.43
C GLY A 224 -0.74 -16.54 6.15
N THR A 225 -1.53 -17.29 5.38
CA THR A 225 -1.02 -18.22 4.37
C THR A 225 -1.73 -18.02 3.04
N GLY A 226 -1.02 -17.40 2.09
CA GLY A 226 -1.39 -17.43 0.67
C GLY A 226 -2.48 -16.45 0.23
N GLU A 227 -3.21 -15.79 1.13
CA GLU A 227 -4.17 -14.74 0.71
C GLU A 227 -3.48 -13.41 0.41
N VAL A 228 -2.32 -13.15 1.00
CA VAL A 228 -1.53 -11.94 0.74
C VAL A 228 -0.12 -12.40 0.45
N ASP A 229 0.37 -12.14 -0.77
CA ASP A 229 1.71 -12.52 -1.18
C ASP A 229 2.76 -11.73 -0.39
N ALA A 230 2.57 -10.41 -0.29
CA ALA A 230 3.38 -9.51 0.54
C ALA A 230 2.63 -8.23 0.91
N THR A 231 3.06 -7.59 2.00
CA THR A 231 2.66 -6.22 2.37
C THR A 231 3.82 -5.27 2.11
N TYR A 232 3.56 -4.12 1.49
CA TYR A 232 4.53 -3.09 1.17
C TYR A 232 4.29 -1.85 2.03
N HIS A 233 5.33 -1.41 2.75
CA HIS A 233 5.26 -0.23 3.59
C HIS A 233 5.80 1.00 2.87
N LEU A 234 5.02 2.09 2.83
CA LEU A 234 5.39 3.31 2.09
C LEU A 234 6.68 3.96 2.61
N ALA A 235 6.83 4.02 3.94
CA ALA A 235 7.99 4.65 4.58
C ALA A 235 8.85 3.60 5.30
N TYR A 236 9.18 2.50 4.63
CA TYR A 236 9.79 1.31 5.24
C TYR A 236 11.04 1.63 6.07
N SER A 237 12.01 2.36 5.49
CA SER A 237 13.26 2.72 6.16
C SER A 237 13.05 3.65 7.35
N ALA A 238 12.16 4.64 7.22
CA ALA A 238 11.80 5.55 8.31
C ALA A 238 11.11 4.80 9.46
N MET A 239 10.24 3.84 9.11
CA MET A 239 9.55 3.00 10.08
C MET A 239 10.52 2.09 10.83
N ALA A 240 11.48 1.48 10.13
CA ALA A 240 12.54 0.68 10.77
C ALA A 240 13.30 1.50 11.83
N ASN A 241 13.69 2.72 11.48
CA ASN A 241 14.37 3.63 12.41
C ASN A 241 13.49 4.01 13.61
N ALA A 242 12.21 4.33 13.37
CA ALA A 242 11.26 4.65 14.43
C ALA A 242 11.04 3.48 15.40
N VAL A 243 10.92 2.25 14.90
CA VAL A 243 10.78 1.03 15.73
C VAL A 243 12.03 0.80 16.57
N GLU A 244 13.21 0.94 15.99
CA GLU A 244 14.48 0.80 16.70
C GLU A 244 14.59 1.81 17.85
N ALA A 245 14.31 3.08 17.55
CA ALA A 245 14.44 4.20 18.47
C ALA A 245 13.40 4.18 19.61
N ALA A 246 12.13 3.88 19.32
CA ALA A 246 11.04 4.07 20.29
C ALA A 246 10.00 2.93 20.35
N GLY A 247 10.18 1.84 19.61
CA GLY A 247 9.30 0.68 19.69
C GLY A 247 9.37 0.01 21.06
N SER A 248 8.20 -0.41 21.59
CA SER A 248 8.18 -1.34 22.71
C SER A 248 8.73 -2.71 22.28
N ILE A 249 9.03 -3.58 23.24
CA ILE A 249 9.48 -4.97 22.97
C ILE A 249 8.53 -5.64 21.97
N GLU A 250 7.23 -5.58 22.22
CA GLU A 250 6.21 -6.14 21.33
C GLU A 250 6.23 -5.56 19.90
N GLN A 251 6.44 -4.24 19.75
CA GLN A 251 6.52 -3.64 18.40
C GLN A 251 7.82 -4.01 17.68
N LYS A 252 8.93 -4.12 18.42
CA LYS A 252 10.23 -4.55 17.89
C LYS A 252 10.18 -6.01 17.44
N ASP A 253 9.59 -6.88 18.26
CA ASP A 253 9.42 -8.30 17.95
C ASP A 253 8.51 -8.48 16.73
N ALA A 254 7.36 -7.78 16.68
CA ALA A 254 6.45 -7.83 15.55
C ALA A 254 7.11 -7.31 14.25
N TRP A 255 7.91 -6.24 14.32
CA TRP A 255 8.66 -5.73 13.17
C TRP A 255 9.70 -6.73 12.68
N ALA A 256 10.50 -7.29 13.59
CA ALA A 256 11.51 -8.29 13.28
C ALA A 256 10.90 -9.55 12.66
N GLU A 257 9.75 -10.01 13.17
CA GLU A 257 8.99 -11.13 12.63
C GLU A 257 8.61 -10.89 11.16
N VAL A 258 7.87 -9.81 10.87
CA VAL A 258 7.31 -9.61 9.53
C VAL A 258 8.37 -9.26 8.48
N THR A 259 9.42 -8.56 8.88
CA THR A 259 10.53 -8.21 7.97
C THR A 259 11.49 -9.37 7.77
N GLY A 260 11.84 -10.10 8.84
CA GLY A 260 12.73 -11.27 8.79
C GLY A 260 12.15 -12.44 7.99
N GLN A 261 10.81 -12.56 7.94
CA GLN A 261 10.11 -13.56 7.13
C GLN A 261 9.77 -13.08 5.71
N GLY A 262 10.22 -11.89 5.30
CA GLY A 262 9.94 -11.33 3.96
C GLY A 262 8.45 -11.05 3.70
N ARG A 263 7.65 -10.85 4.75
CA ARG A 263 6.20 -10.61 4.66
C ARG A 263 5.86 -9.13 4.58
N LEU A 264 6.70 -8.28 5.16
CA LEU A 264 6.67 -6.83 5.01
C LEU A 264 7.89 -6.37 4.22
N LEU A 265 7.66 -5.66 3.12
CA LEU A 265 8.68 -5.21 2.17
C LEU A 265 8.65 -3.69 2.02
N ASP A 266 9.75 -3.16 1.49
CA ASP A 266 9.84 -1.77 1.09
C ASP A 266 9.01 -1.51 -0.18
N TYR A 267 8.13 -0.51 -0.17
CA TYR A 267 7.35 -0.10 -1.34
C TYR A 267 8.23 0.14 -2.57
N ALA A 268 9.46 0.65 -2.41
CA ALA A 268 10.38 0.85 -3.52
C ALA A 268 10.67 -0.44 -4.33
N LYS A 269 10.43 -1.62 -3.76
CA LYS A 269 10.61 -2.91 -4.43
C LYS A 269 9.37 -3.39 -5.20
N LEU A 270 8.22 -2.73 -5.03
CA LEU A 270 6.93 -3.18 -5.59
C LEU A 270 6.97 -3.28 -7.11
N ALA A 271 7.39 -2.22 -7.80
CA ALA A 271 7.39 -2.21 -9.27
C ALA A 271 8.29 -3.32 -9.85
N VAL A 272 9.48 -3.51 -9.28
CA VAL A 272 10.39 -4.61 -9.65
C VAL A 272 9.75 -5.97 -9.36
N SER A 273 9.11 -6.13 -8.21
CA SER A 273 8.38 -7.35 -7.87
C SER A 273 7.14 -7.58 -8.73
N ILE A 274 6.58 -6.59 -9.41
CA ILE A 274 5.49 -6.81 -10.35
C ILE A 274 6.05 -7.15 -11.74
N ALA A 275 7.11 -6.45 -12.16
CA ALA A 275 7.73 -6.66 -13.47
C ALA A 275 8.39 -8.04 -13.62
N THR A 276 8.97 -8.57 -12.55
CA THR A 276 9.74 -9.83 -12.58
C THR A 276 8.87 -11.10 -12.60
N TRP A 277 7.58 -11.00 -12.26
CA TRP A 277 6.69 -12.17 -12.13
C TRP A 277 5.90 -12.49 -13.40
#